data_AF-A0A559GF03-F1
#
_entry.id   AF-A0A559GF03-F1
#
_cell.length_a   1.000
_cell.length_b   1.000
_cell.length_c   1.000
_cell.angle_alpha   90.00
_cell.angle_beta   90.00
_cell.angle_gamma   90.00
#
_symmetry.space_group_name_H-M   'P 1'
#
loop_
_entity.id
_entity.type
_entity.pdbx_description
1 polymer ?
#
loop_
_entity_poly.entity_id
_entity_poly.type
_entity_poly.pdbx_seq_one_letter_code
_entity_poly.pdbx_strand_id
1 'polypeptide(L)'
;MNLTEYVKSVSLEDFGRPFTHQAQWNSRLRTTGGRFFPKDGHLDFNPKVYNELGLEVFRKIVRHELCHYHLYFQKKGYRHKDRDFKELLKEVDGLRYVPPLKTQSQ
;
A
#
# COMPACT_ATOMS: atom_id res chain seq x y z
N MET A 1 5.08 4.17 15.39
CA MET A 1 5.50 4.62 14.04
C MET A 1 4.57 5.73 13.57
N ASN A 2 5.10 6.84 13.05
CA ASN A 2 4.29 7.80 12.30
C ASN A 2 4.05 7.23 10.89
N LEU A 3 2.81 6.82 10.61
CA LEU A 3 2.47 6.11 9.38
C LEU A 3 2.66 6.97 8.13
N THR A 4 2.24 8.24 8.16
CA THR A 4 2.36 9.12 6.99
C THR A 4 3.82 9.36 6.63
N GLU A 5 4.68 9.63 7.62
CA GLU A 5 6.10 9.85 7.38
C GLU A 5 6.80 8.58 6.86
N TYR A 6 6.41 7.41 7.37
CA TYR A 6 6.90 6.13 6.85
C TYR A 6 6.50 5.91 5.39
N VAL A 7 5.23 6.15 5.04
CA VAL A 7 4.75 6.00 3.65
C VAL A 7 5.47 6.99 2.72
N LYS A 8 5.76 8.21 3.18
CA LYS A 8 6.57 9.17 2.43
C LYS A 8 7.99 8.67 2.18
N SER A 9 8.63 8.09 3.20
CA SER A 9 9.99 7.54 3.05
C SER A 9 9.99 6.39 2.03
N VAL A 10 9.06 5.43 2.17
CA VAL A 10 8.89 4.31 1.24
C VAL A 10 8.63 4.80 -0.18
N SER A 11 7.79 5.83 -0.35
CA SER A 11 7.53 6.42 -1.65
C SER A 11 8.78 7.02 -2.29
N LEU A 12 9.58 7.75 -1.51
CA LEU A 12 10.81 8.36 -2.00
C LEU A 12 11.88 7.29 -2.31
N GLU A 13 12.07 6.34 -1.41
CA GLU A 13 13.09 5.29 -1.50
C GLU A 13 12.79 4.28 -2.62
N ASP A 14 11.55 3.80 -2.71
CA ASP A 14 11.20 2.69 -3.61
C ASP A 14 10.65 3.14 -4.97
N PHE A 15 10.07 4.36 -5.06
CA PHE A 15 9.48 4.88 -6.32
C PHE A 15 10.22 6.09 -6.88
N GLY A 16 11.14 6.70 -6.10
CA GLY A 16 11.79 7.96 -6.47
C GLY A 16 10.81 9.14 -6.57
N ARG A 17 9.62 9.05 -5.95
CA ARG A 17 8.53 10.02 -6.10
C ARG A 17 7.93 10.38 -4.75
N PRO A 18 7.58 11.64 -4.49
CA PRO A 18 6.98 12.02 -3.22
C PRO A 18 5.53 11.52 -3.11
N PHE A 19 5.16 11.07 -1.91
CA PHE A 19 3.77 10.93 -1.48
C PHE A 19 3.34 12.21 -0.76
N THR A 20 2.35 12.92 -1.29
CA THR A 20 1.97 14.27 -0.81
C THR A 20 0.67 14.28 -0.02
N HIS A 21 0.03 13.12 0.16
CA HIS A 21 -1.22 12.95 0.88
C HIS A 21 -0.99 12.31 2.26
N GLN A 22 -2.05 11.84 2.91
CA GLN A 22 -1.99 11.25 4.24
C GLN A 22 -2.20 9.73 4.20
N ALA A 23 -1.60 9.05 5.17
CA ALA A 23 -1.83 7.64 5.42
C ALA A 23 -2.36 7.42 6.84
N GLN A 24 -3.39 6.59 6.98
CA GLN A 24 -4.12 6.39 8.22
C GLN A 24 -4.24 4.91 8.59
N TRP A 25 -4.26 4.63 9.89
CA TRP A 25 -4.55 3.29 10.38
C TRP A 25 -6.06 3.07 10.39
N ASN A 26 -6.52 2.04 9.70
CA ASN A 26 -7.93 1.68 9.64
C ASN A 26 -8.15 0.25 10.13
N SER A 27 -8.61 0.11 11.38
CA SER A 27 -8.92 -1.18 12.02
C SER A 27 -10.16 -1.87 11.45
N ARG A 28 -10.97 -1.19 10.62
CA ARG A 28 -12.14 -1.77 9.94
C ARG A 28 -11.73 -2.63 8.73
N LEU A 29 -10.50 -2.51 8.24
CA LEU A 29 -9.97 -3.40 7.21
C LEU A 29 -9.77 -4.80 7.80
N ARG A 30 -10.54 -5.78 7.33
CA ARG A 30 -10.49 -7.16 7.84
C ARG A 30 -9.55 -8.06 7.03
N THR A 31 -9.75 -8.09 5.72
CA THR A 31 -9.03 -8.97 4.78
C THR A 31 -8.06 -8.23 3.87
N THR A 32 -8.27 -6.92 3.68
CA THR A 32 -7.38 -6.06 2.89
C THR A 32 -6.29 -5.47 3.77
N GLY A 33 -5.08 -5.33 3.22
CA GLY A 33 -3.90 -4.84 3.94
C GLY A 33 -3.78 -3.32 3.88
N GLY A 34 -4.26 -2.73 2.79
CA GLY A 34 -4.42 -1.30 2.64
C GLY A 34 -5.51 -0.94 1.62
N ARG A 35 -5.74 0.34 1.42
CA ARG A 35 -6.67 0.85 0.41
C ARG A 35 -6.29 2.26 -0.02
N PHE A 36 -6.15 2.44 -1.33
CA PHE A 36 -6.07 3.75 -1.96
C PHE A 36 -7.46 4.35 -2.28
N PHE A 37 -7.62 5.64 -1.99
CA PHE A 37 -8.82 6.41 -2.28
C PHE A 37 -8.56 7.50 -3.33
N PRO A 38 -8.97 7.30 -4.59
CA PRO A 38 -8.69 8.25 -5.67
C PRO A 38 -9.27 9.66 -5.47
N LYS A 39 -10.37 9.78 -4.72
CA LYS A 39 -11.09 11.04 -4.54
C LYS A 39 -10.24 12.13 -3.88
N ASP A 40 -9.46 11.74 -2.88
CA ASP A 40 -8.69 12.67 -2.05
C ASP A 40 -7.24 12.21 -1.81
N GLY A 41 -6.83 11.07 -2.39
CA GLY A 41 -5.45 10.64 -2.47
C GLY A 41 -4.92 9.93 -1.21
N HIS A 42 -5.71 9.77 -0.15
CA HIS A 42 -5.24 9.10 1.07
C HIS A 42 -5.11 7.58 0.91
N LEU A 43 -4.29 7.01 1.80
CA LEU A 43 -4.09 5.58 1.96
C LEU A 43 -4.55 5.12 3.33
N ASP A 44 -5.40 4.09 3.37
CA ASP A 44 -5.66 3.36 4.60
C ASP A 44 -4.77 2.13 4.69
N PHE A 45 -4.37 1.78 5.91
CA PHE A 45 -3.62 0.57 6.20
C PHE A 45 -4.22 -0.20 7.38
N ASN A 46 -4.25 -1.52 7.25
CA ASN A 46 -4.70 -2.40 8.30
C ASN A 46 -3.59 -2.54 9.36
N PRO A 47 -3.78 -2.07 10.61
CA PRO A 47 -2.75 -2.13 11.64
C PRO A 47 -2.34 -3.58 11.98
N LYS A 48 -3.21 -4.56 11.74
CA LYS A 48 -2.91 -5.98 11.95
C LYS A 48 -1.78 -6.50 11.07
N VAL A 49 -1.64 -5.98 9.84
CA VAL A 49 -0.54 -6.39 8.95
C VAL A 49 0.80 -6.05 9.58
N TYR A 50 0.95 -4.82 10.08
CA TYR A 50 2.18 -4.40 10.75
C TYR A 50 2.40 -5.18 12.05
N ASN A 51 1.35 -5.34 12.86
CA ASN A 51 1.46 -5.98 14.17
C ASN A 51 1.71 -7.50 14.10
N GLU A 52 1.14 -8.21 13.11
CA GLU A 52 1.19 -9.67 13.03
C GLU A 52 2.25 -10.18 12.03
N LEU A 53 2.47 -9.46 10.92
CA LEU A 53 3.36 -9.87 9.83
C LEU A 53 4.68 -9.08 9.80
N GLY A 54 4.79 -8.03 10.62
CA GLY A 54 6.00 -7.24 10.77
C GLY A 54 6.20 -6.17 9.69
N LEU A 55 7.27 -5.39 9.88
CA LEU A 55 7.58 -4.21 9.05
C LEU A 55 7.91 -4.57 7.60
N GLU A 56 8.60 -5.68 7.35
CA GLU A 56 9.00 -6.10 6.01
C GLU A 56 7.78 -6.39 5.12
N VAL A 57 6.84 -7.19 5.61
CA VAL A 57 5.59 -7.47 4.91
C VAL A 57 4.76 -6.19 4.79
N PHE A 58 4.72 -5.38 5.85
CA PHE A 58 4.02 -4.10 5.82
C PHE A 58 4.58 -3.16 4.73
N ARG A 59 5.89 -3.06 4.54
CA ARG A 59 6.50 -2.27 3.45
C ARG A 59 6.00 -2.74 2.08
N LYS A 60 5.87 -4.05 1.87
CA LYS A 60 5.33 -4.61 0.61
C LYS A 60 3.85 -4.28 0.38
N ILE A 61 3.06 -4.13 1.44
CA ILE A 61 1.68 -3.62 1.36
C ILE A 61 1.66 -2.11 1.09
N VAL A 62 2.55 -1.32 1.71
CA VAL A 62 2.68 0.11 1.40
C VAL A 62 3.05 0.32 -0.07
N ARG A 63 4.01 -0.45 -0.60
CA ARG A 63 4.37 -0.46 -2.03
C ARG A 63 3.16 -0.75 -2.92
N HIS A 64 2.32 -1.71 -2.55
CA HIS A 64 1.10 -2.00 -3.30
C HIS A 64 0.18 -0.78 -3.41
N GLU A 65 -0.13 -0.14 -2.29
CA GLU A 65 -1.02 1.02 -2.28
C GLU A 65 -0.39 2.23 -2.99
N LEU A 66 0.92 2.41 -2.87
CA LEU A 66 1.66 3.44 -3.60
C LEU A 66 1.67 3.19 -5.12
N CYS A 67 1.64 1.93 -5.59
CA CYS A 67 1.47 1.64 -7.01
C CYS A 67 0.14 2.22 -7.53
N HIS A 68 -0.97 1.99 -6.81
CA HIS A 68 -2.26 2.57 -7.18
C HIS A 68 -2.19 4.10 -7.20
N TYR A 69 -1.64 4.68 -6.13
CA TYR A 69 -1.51 6.12 -5.95
C TYR A 69 -0.76 6.77 -7.11
N HIS A 70 0.47 6.31 -7.37
CA HIS A 70 1.36 6.93 -8.36
C HIS A 70 0.82 6.80 -9.77
N LEU A 71 0.29 5.62 -10.13
CA LEU A 71 -0.29 5.40 -11.45
C LEU A 71 -1.55 6.24 -11.65
N TYR A 72 -2.38 6.41 -10.62
CA TYR A 72 -3.57 7.26 -10.71
C TYR A 72 -3.22 8.72 -11.02
N PHE A 73 -2.26 9.30 -10.28
CA PHE A 73 -1.83 10.68 -10.52
C PHE A 73 -1.07 10.85 -11.85
N GLN A 74 -0.41 9.80 -12.34
CA GLN A 74 0.20 9.75 -13.67
C GLN A 74 -0.78 9.50 -14.82
N LYS A 75 -2.09 9.33 -14.52
CA LYS A 75 -3.13 8.97 -15.51
C LYS A 75 -2.84 7.67 -16.27
N LYS A 76 -2.19 6.71 -15.60
CA LYS A 76 -1.89 5.35 -16.10
C LYS A 76 -2.87 4.31 -15.54
N GLY A 77 -2.77 3.08 -16.03
CA GLY A 77 -3.58 1.96 -15.55
C GLY A 77 -3.22 1.54 -14.12
N TYR A 78 -3.97 2.04 -13.12
CA TYR A 78 -3.68 1.82 -11.70
C TYR A 78 -4.37 0.58 -11.11
N ARG A 79 -5.27 -0.10 -11.83
CA ARG A 79 -6.01 -1.25 -11.29
C ARG A 79 -5.21 -2.54 -11.47
N HIS A 80 -5.48 -3.56 -10.64
CA HIS A 80 -4.78 -4.86 -10.70
C HIS A 80 -4.84 -5.58 -12.06
N LYS A 81 -5.83 -5.26 -12.89
CA LYS A 81 -5.97 -5.82 -14.24
C LYS A 81 -5.00 -5.19 -15.24
N ASP A 82 -4.61 -3.94 -14.98
CA ASP A 82 -3.86 -3.11 -15.91
C ASP A 82 -2.39 -3.55 -15.95
N ARG A 83 -1.77 -3.35 -17.11
CA ARG A 83 -0.37 -3.75 -17.34
C ARG A 83 0.59 -2.88 -16.51
N ASP A 84 0.38 -1.56 -16.50
CA ASP A 84 1.22 -0.62 -15.75
C ASP A 84 1.31 -1.00 -14.26
N PHE A 85 0.18 -1.37 -13.64
CA PHE A 85 0.14 -1.82 -12.25
C PHE A 85 1.00 -3.07 -12.02
N LYS A 86 0.88 -4.08 -12.90
CA LYS A 86 1.63 -5.33 -12.76
C LYS A 86 3.13 -5.11 -12.93
N GLU A 87 3.53 -4.27 -13.89
CA GLU A 87 4.93 -3.93 -14.14
C GLU A 87 5.52 -3.16 -12.95
N LEU A 88 4.84 -2.11 -12.48
CA LEU A 88 5.32 -1.30 -11.36
C LEU A 88 5.36 -2.11 -10.05
N LEU A 89 4.34 -2.92 -9.76
CA LEU A 89 4.32 -3.74 -8.54
C LEU A 89 5.50 -4.72 -8.51
N LYS A 90 5.88 -5.27 -9.67
CA LYS A 90 7.05 -6.15 -9.78
C LYS A 90 8.36 -5.39 -9.58
N GLU A 91 8.48 -4.20 -10.15
CA GLU A 91 9.68 -3.35 -10.03
C GLU A 91 9.99 -3.02 -8.56
N VAL A 92 8.97 -2.71 -7.77
CA VAL A 92 9.14 -2.35 -6.36
C VAL A 92 9.08 -3.55 -5.39
N ASP A 93 9.03 -4.79 -5.90
CA ASP A 93 8.85 -6.00 -5.07
C ASP A 93 7.66 -5.88 -4.09
N GLY A 94 6.52 -5.41 -4.60
CA GLY A 94 5.27 -5.29 -3.83
C GLY A 94 4.48 -6.60 -3.77
N LEU A 95 3.70 -6.79 -2.70
CA LEU A 95 2.81 -7.94 -2.60
C LEU A 95 1.48 -7.65 -3.30
N ARG A 96 1.05 -8.57 -4.17
CA ARG A 96 -0.26 -8.45 -4.82
C ARG A 96 -1.42 -8.71 -3.86
N TYR A 97 -1.23 -9.62 -2.91
CA TYR A 97 -2.21 -10.01 -1.90
C TYR A 97 -1.57 -10.05 -0.53
N VAL A 98 -2.35 -9.73 0.50
CA VAL A 98 -1.90 -9.82 1.89
C VAL A 98 -1.75 -11.29 2.27
N PRO A 99 -0.65 -11.67 2.95
CA PRO A 99 -0.56 -12.99 3.56
C PRO A 99 -1.69 -13.19 4.60
N PRO A 100 -2.07 -14.44 4.89
CA PRO A 100 -3.11 -14.72 5.89
C PRO A 100 -2.71 -14.17 7.27
N LEU A 101 -3.63 -13.42 7.90
CA LEU A 101 -3.48 -12.93 9.27
C LEU A 101 -3.90 -14.03 10.25
N LYS A 102 -3.19 -14.17 11.38
CA LYS A 102 -3.37 -15.30 12.32
C LYS A 102 -4.77 -15.30 12.96
N THR A 103 -5.41 -14.13 13.05
CA THR A 103 -6.75 -13.99 13.63
C THR A 103 -7.90 -14.43 12.73
N GLN A 104 -7.66 -15.02 11.55
CA GLN A 104 -8.69 -15.76 10.81
C GLN A 104 -8.82 -17.20 11.34
N SER A 105 -9.07 -17.35 12.64
CA SER A 105 -9.82 -18.51 13.10
C SER A 105 -11.28 -18.26 12.74
N GLN A 106 -11.85 -19.18 11.98
CA GLN A 106 -13.28 -19.22 11.63
C GLN A 106 -14.17 -19.15 12.87
#